data_AF-A0A6I8RSL4-F1
#
_entry.id   AF-A0A6I8RSL4-F1
#
_cell.length_a   1.000
_cell.length_b   1.000
_cell.length_c   1.000
_cell.angle_alpha   90.00
_cell.angle_beta   90.00
_cell.angle_gamma   90.00
#
_symmetry.space_group_name_H-M   'P 1'
#
loop_
_entity.id
_entity.type
_entity.pdbx_description
1 polymer ?
#
loop_
_entity_poly.entity_id
_entity_poly.type
_entity_poly.pdbx_seq_one_letter_code
_entity_poly.pdbx_strand_id
1 'polypeptide(L)'
;MSSNQHGFMKDRSCQTNLIAFYDEVSKKLDSGDAVDIIYLDFAKAFDTVPHKRLLSKLRSIGLSEAVCTWIENWLQDRVQRVVVNGTFSTWSKVLSGVPQGSVLGPLLFNLFINDLGEGIMSNVSVFADDTKLCRPVNSIQDVTSLQQDLDQLAIWAAKWQMRFNVDKCKVMHLGSKNMQAPYTLNGTALGKSIMEKDLGVLVDNKLGCSKQCQAAAARANKVLSCIKRGIDSREEGVILPLYRALVRPHLEYAVQFWSPVLKRDIIELERVQRRATKLVKGMESLSYEERLAKLGLFTLEKRRLRGDMITMYKYIKGSYNNLSNVLFTSRSFQRTRGHPLRLEEGRFHLNIRKGFFTVRAVRFWNSLPESVVLADTLYNFKKGLDGFLASEGIQGYGR
;
A
#
# COMPACT_ATOMS: atom_id res chain seq x y z
N MET A 1 12.48 5.41 -15.01
CA MET A 1 11.96 4.51 -13.96
C MET A 1 10.63 3.96 -14.41
N SER A 2 10.40 2.65 -14.24
CA SER A 2 9.17 1.96 -14.58
C SER A 2 7.98 2.55 -13.84
N SER A 3 6.83 2.66 -14.52
CA SER A 3 5.58 3.13 -13.94
C SER A 3 5.08 2.25 -12.78
N ASN A 4 5.51 0.99 -12.75
CA ASN A 4 5.02 -0.04 -11.85
C ASN A 4 5.81 -0.10 -10.52
N GLN A 5 6.93 0.63 -10.42
CA GLN A 5 7.72 0.76 -9.19
C GLN A 5 7.15 1.84 -8.29
N HIS A 6 6.84 1.48 -7.05
CA HIS A 6 6.28 2.38 -6.03
C HIS A 6 7.20 2.58 -4.82
N GLY A 7 8.14 1.66 -4.58
CA GLY A 7 9.08 1.73 -3.46
C GLY A 7 10.10 2.84 -3.66
N PHE A 8 10.36 3.66 -2.64
CA PHE A 8 11.31 4.78 -2.68
C PHE A 8 11.11 5.80 -3.82
N MET A 9 9.92 5.82 -4.42
CA MET A 9 9.59 6.76 -5.49
C MET A 9 8.83 7.95 -4.92
N LYS A 10 9.18 9.15 -5.39
CA LYS A 10 8.42 10.36 -5.08
C LYS A 10 6.96 10.16 -5.50
N ASP A 11 6.04 10.58 -4.65
CA ASP A 11 4.60 10.52 -4.93
C ASP A 11 4.06 9.10 -5.19
N ARG A 12 4.72 8.11 -4.59
CA ARG A 12 4.28 6.71 -4.52
C ARG A 12 4.40 6.24 -3.07
N SER A 13 3.61 5.23 -2.71
CA SER A 13 3.59 4.66 -1.37
C SER A 13 3.03 3.24 -1.42
N CYS A 14 3.11 2.53 -0.29
CA CYS A 14 2.44 1.24 -0.13
C CYS A 14 0.95 1.33 -0.49
N GLN A 15 0.29 2.41 -0.06
CA GLN A 15 -1.13 2.63 -0.34
C GLN A 15 -1.40 2.79 -1.83
N THR A 16 -0.60 3.57 -2.56
CA THR A 16 -0.84 3.74 -4.02
C THR A 16 -0.55 2.47 -4.79
N ASN A 17 0.40 1.65 -4.32
CA ASN A 17 0.71 0.34 -4.91
C ASN A 17 -0.48 -0.62 -4.74
N LEU A 18 -0.95 -0.78 -3.50
CA LEU A 18 -2.09 -1.64 -3.17
C LEU A 18 -3.35 -1.20 -3.92
N ILE A 19 -3.67 0.10 -3.93
CA ILE A 19 -4.85 0.60 -4.66
C ILE A 19 -4.73 0.30 -6.15
N ALA A 20 -3.60 0.58 -6.79
CA ALA A 20 -3.45 0.41 -8.22
C ALA A 20 -3.52 -1.07 -8.64
N PHE A 21 -2.81 -1.94 -7.93
CA PHE A 21 -2.77 -3.37 -8.23
C PHE A 21 -4.14 -4.03 -8.01
N TYR A 22 -4.76 -3.82 -6.86
CA TYR A 22 -6.04 -4.45 -6.54
C TYR A 22 -7.24 -3.79 -7.21
N ASP A 23 -7.10 -2.58 -7.77
CA ASP A 23 -8.13 -2.03 -8.65
C ASP A 23 -8.32 -2.93 -9.87
N GLU A 24 -7.23 -3.37 -10.50
CA GLU A 24 -7.29 -4.30 -11.62
C GLU A 24 -7.81 -5.67 -11.18
N VAL A 25 -7.25 -6.26 -10.11
CA VAL A 25 -7.71 -7.55 -9.59
C VAL A 25 -9.21 -7.52 -9.30
N SER A 26 -9.69 -6.49 -8.59
CA SER A 26 -11.12 -6.37 -8.25
C SER A 26 -12.01 -6.17 -9.48
N LYS A 27 -11.56 -5.45 -10.52
CA LYS A 27 -12.30 -5.32 -11.80
C LYS A 27 -12.44 -6.65 -12.52
N LYS A 28 -11.39 -7.48 -12.55
CA LYS A 28 -11.41 -8.81 -13.18
C LYS A 28 -12.36 -9.75 -12.44
N LEU A 29 -12.25 -9.81 -11.11
CA LEU A 29 -13.17 -10.59 -10.28
C LEU A 29 -14.63 -10.14 -10.45
N ASP A 30 -14.89 -8.84 -10.52
CA ASP A 30 -16.24 -8.28 -10.74
C ASP A 30 -16.83 -8.65 -12.11
N SER A 31 -15.96 -8.86 -13.10
CA SER A 31 -16.32 -9.33 -14.45
C SER A 31 -16.54 -10.85 -14.51
N GLY A 32 -16.32 -11.56 -13.39
CA GLY A 32 -16.50 -13.01 -13.27
C GLY A 32 -15.26 -13.86 -13.57
N ASP A 33 -14.11 -13.23 -13.82
CA ASP A 33 -12.84 -13.92 -14.02
C ASP A 33 -12.33 -14.51 -12.69
N ALA A 34 -11.61 -15.62 -12.77
CA ALA A 34 -10.69 -16.04 -11.71
C ALA A 34 -9.34 -15.34 -11.90
N VAL A 35 -8.63 -15.03 -10.80
CA VAL A 35 -7.34 -14.33 -10.84
C VAL A 35 -6.35 -15.04 -9.94
N ASP A 36 -5.13 -15.25 -10.43
CA ASP A 36 -4.01 -15.70 -9.62
C ASP A 36 -3.06 -14.54 -9.37
N ILE A 37 -2.62 -14.42 -8.11
CA ILE A 37 -1.61 -13.46 -7.67
C ILE A 37 -0.39 -14.26 -7.22
N ILE A 38 0.76 -13.96 -7.82
CA ILE A 38 2.05 -14.50 -7.39
C ILE A 38 2.79 -13.42 -6.59
N TYR A 39 3.16 -13.76 -5.36
CA TYR A 39 4.06 -12.98 -4.53
C TYR A 39 5.47 -13.53 -4.66
N LEU A 40 6.42 -12.64 -4.94
CA LEU A 40 7.82 -12.96 -5.16
C LEU A 40 8.68 -12.29 -4.09
N ASP A 41 9.64 -13.04 -3.54
CA ASP A 41 10.58 -12.59 -2.52
C ASP A 41 12.01 -12.86 -3.00
N PHE A 42 12.84 -11.84 -3.02
CA PHE A 42 14.27 -11.98 -3.31
C PHE A 42 15.03 -12.41 -2.05
N ALA A 43 15.95 -13.36 -2.19
CA ALA A 43 16.84 -13.75 -1.12
C ALA A 43 17.87 -12.63 -0.85
N LYS A 44 17.66 -11.84 0.21
CA LYS A 44 18.55 -10.74 0.65
C LYS A 44 18.76 -9.66 -0.43
N ALA A 45 17.66 -9.18 -1.01
CA ALA A 45 17.66 -8.34 -2.20
C ALA A 45 18.71 -7.20 -2.22
N PHE A 46 18.77 -6.41 -1.15
CA PHE A 46 19.70 -5.27 -1.04
C PHE A 46 21.16 -5.71 -0.95
N ASP A 47 21.43 -6.86 -0.31
CA ASP A 47 22.78 -7.35 -0.05
C ASP A 47 23.38 -8.11 -1.25
N THR A 48 22.53 -8.54 -2.19
CA THR A 48 22.94 -9.39 -3.32
C THR A 48 23.23 -8.63 -4.61
N VAL A 49 22.95 -7.32 -4.69
CA VAL A 49 23.14 -6.53 -5.92
C VAL A 49 24.61 -6.60 -6.40
N PRO A 50 24.92 -7.20 -7.55
CA PRO A 50 26.31 -7.31 -8.00
C PRO A 50 26.81 -5.97 -8.54
N HIS A 51 27.89 -5.44 -7.97
CA HIS A 51 28.40 -4.09 -8.29
C HIS A 51 28.68 -3.89 -9.78
N LYS A 52 29.37 -4.84 -10.42
CA LYS A 52 29.69 -4.74 -11.87
C LYS A 52 28.44 -4.70 -12.75
N ARG A 53 27.41 -5.48 -12.41
CA ARG A 53 26.14 -5.50 -13.14
C ARG A 53 25.33 -4.23 -12.91
N LEU A 54 25.34 -3.72 -11.67
CA LEU A 54 24.77 -2.42 -11.34
C LEU A 54 25.41 -1.33 -12.19
N LEU A 55 26.75 -1.23 -12.21
CA LEU A 55 27.46 -0.23 -13.01
C LEU A 55 27.16 -0.37 -14.51
N SER A 56 27.04 -1.60 -15.03
CA SER A 56 26.62 -1.83 -16.41
C SER A 56 25.23 -1.27 -16.71
N LYS A 57 24.24 -1.45 -15.80
CA LYS A 57 22.91 -0.84 -15.95
C LYS A 57 22.94 0.68 -15.85
N LEU A 58 23.72 1.22 -14.92
CA LEU A 58 23.84 2.67 -14.76
C LEU A 58 24.38 3.33 -16.03
N ARG A 59 25.42 2.74 -16.63
CA ARG A 59 25.97 3.19 -17.92
C ARG A 59 24.94 3.07 -19.04
N SER A 60 24.18 1.97 -19.12
CA SER A 60 23.17 1.79 -20.17
C SER A 60 21.99 2.75 -20.08
N ILE A 61 21.70 3.29 -18.88
CA ILE A 61 20.67 4.33 -18.67
C ILE A 61 21.19 5.73 -19.07
N GLY A 62 22.48 5.87 -19.38
CA GLY A 62 23.08 7.11 -19.85
C GLY A 62 23.73 7.96 -18.75
N LEU A 63 24.04 7.39 -17.58
CA LEU A 63 24.84 8.11 -16.58
C LEU A 63 26.27 8.31 -17.10
N SER A 64 26.83 9.49 -16.86
CA SER A 64 28.20 9.80 -17.26
C SER A 64 29.22 8.89 -16.60
N GLU A 65 30.36 8.68 -17.25
CA GLU A 65 31.43 7.83 -16.71
C GLU A 65 31.98 8.39 -15.40
N ALA A 66 32.00 9.72 -15.22
CA ALA A 66 32.39 10.36 -13.98
C ALA A 66 31.48 9.96 -12.80
N VAL A 67 30.16 9.94 -13.02
CA VAL A 67 29.19 9.50 -12.01
C VAL A 67 29.32 7.99 -11.75
N CYS A 68 29.46 7.18 -12.80
CA CYS A 68 29.64 5.73 -12.65
C CYS A 68 30.91 5.39 -11.86
N THR A 69 32.02 6.06 -12.16
CA THR A 69 33.30 5.90 -11.44
C THR A 69 33.16 6.30 -9.97
N TRP A 70 32.44 7.39 -9.69
CA TRP A 70 32.18 7.81 -8.31
C TRP A 70 31.35 6.77 -7.54
N ILE A 71 30.32 6.19 -8.17
CA ILE A 71 29.50 5.13 -7.58
C ILE A 71 30.33 3.85 -7.37
N GLU A 72 31.17 3.49 -8.33
CA GLU A 72 32.10 2.35 -8.23
C GLU A 72 33.02 2.51 -7.02
N ASN A 73 33.70 3.66 -6.90
CA ASN A 73 34.55 3.98 -5.75
C ASN A 73 33.78 3.95 -4.42
N TRP A 74 32.51 4.36 -4.41
CA TRP A 74 31.68 4.33 -3.21
C TRP A 74 31.27 2.90 -2.78
N LEU A 75 31.23 1.95 -3.71
CA LEU A 75 30.89 0.55 -3.47
C LEU A 75 32.12 -0.34 -3.21
N GLN A 76 33.28 0.02 -3.77
CA GLN A 76 34.50 -0.79 -3.75
C GLN A 76 35.19 -0.79 -2.38
N ASP A 77 35.96 -1.86 -2.11
CA ASP A 77 36.86 -2.03 -0.95
C ASP A 77 36.21 -1.84 0.42
N ARG A 78 34.89 -1.99 0.47
CA ARG A 78 34.12 -1.94 1.70
C ARG A 78 34.36 -3.20 2.54
N VAL A 79 34.47 -2.98 3.84
CA VAL A 79 34.53 -4.05 4.85
C VAL A 79 33.46 -3.85 5.90
N GLN A 80 32.98 -4.94 6.48
CA GLN A 80 32.00 -4.96 7.54
C GLN A 80 32.41 -5.92 8.65
N ARG A 81 31.91 -5.68 9.87
CA ARG A 81 32.03 -6.58 11.02
C ARG A 81 30.79 -6.45 11.89
N VAL A 82 30.49 -7.48 12.66
CA VAL A 82 29.37 -7.47 13.62
C VAL A 82 29.90 -7.06 14.99
N VAL A 83 29.13 -6.24 15.70
CA VAL A 83 29.43 -5.83 17.08
C VAL A 83 28.31 -6.31 18.00
N VAL A 84 28.63 -7.15 18.97
CA VAL A 84 27.67 -7.64 19.97
C VAL A 84 28.26 -7.42 21.35
N ASN A 85 27.56 -6.68 22.21
CA ASN A 85 27.99 -6.38 23.59
C ASN A 85 29.45 -5.87 23.67
N GLY A 86 29.84 -4.98 22.75
CA GLY A 86 31.20 -4.44 22.67
C GLY A 86 32.27 -5.39 22.11
N THR A 87 31.90 -6.63 21.77
CA THR A 87 32.80 -7.60 21.13
C THR A 87 32.69 -7.52 19.61
N PHE A 88 33.83 -7.51 18.93
CA PHE A 88 33.93 -7.37 17.48
C PHE A 88 34.20 -8.71 16.80
N SER A 89 33.51 -9.00 15.70
CA SER A 89 33.95 -10.03 14.77
C SER A 89 35.18 -9.57 13.98
N THR A 90 35.82 -10.50 13.27
CA THR A 90 36.79 -10.16 12.23
C THR A 90 36.13 -9.30 11.14
N TRP A 91 36.95 -8.50 10.45
CA TRP A 91 36.53 -7.78 9.26
C TRP A 91 36.27 -8.75 8.12
N SER A 92 35.19 -8.52 7.38
CA SER A 92 34.83 -9.23 6.16
C SER A 92 34.64 -8.24 5.02
N LYS A 93 35.13 -8.57 3.83
CA LYS A 93 34.87 -7.76 2.63
C LYS A 93 33.39 -7.79 2.26
N VAL A 94 32.89 -6.70 1.71
CA VAL A 94 31.54 -6.57 1.13
C VAL A 94 31.68 -6.68 -0.39
N LEU A 95 31.32 -7.83 -0.93
CA LEU A 95 31.52 -8.16 -2.35
C LEU A 95 30.32 -7.80 -3.24
N SER A 96 29.17 -7.54 -2.63
CA SER A 96 27.92 -7.25 -3.31
C SER A 96 27.02 -6.40 -2.41
N GLY A 97 25.96 -5.91 -3.01
CA GLY A 97 24.89 -5.21 -2.33
C GLY A 97 25.06 -3.70 -2.39
N VAL A 98 23.93 -3.03 -2.17
CA VAL A 98 23.88 -1.60 -1.92
C VAL A 98 23.84 -1.36 -0.41
N PRO A 99 24.61 -0.40 0.13
CA PRO A 99 24.67 -0.15 1.57
C PRO A 99 23.29 0.18 2.17
N GLN A 100 22.79 -0.69 3.04
CA GLN A 100 21.56 -0.44 3.80
C GLN A 100 21.75 0.76 4.74
N GLY A 101 20.73 1.61 4.86
CA GLY A 101 20.79 2.85 5.64
C GLY A 101 21.47 4.03 4.92
N SER A 102 22.02 3.81 3.72
CA SER A 102 22.50 4.93 2.89
C SER A 102 21.36 5.62 2.15
N VAL A 103 21.54 6.91 1.84
CA VAL A 103 20.58 7.68 1.04
C VAL A 103 20.51 7.16 -0.41
N LEU A 104 21.64 6.72 -0.96
CA LEU A 104 21.76 6.33 -2.37
C LEU A 104 21.37 4.87 -2.63
N GLY A 105 21.52 3.99 -1.65
CA GLY A 105 21.27 2.55 -1.80
C GLY A 105 19.90 2.21 -2.36
N PRO A 106 18.79 2.76 -1.82
CA PRO A 106 17.44 2.51 -2.35
C PRO A 106 17.26 2.97 -3.81
N LEU A 107 17.85 4.09 -4.20
CA LEU A 107 17.79 4.57 -5.59
C LEU A 107 18.55 3.62 -6.53
N LEU A 108 19.75 3.20 -6.15
CA LEU A 108 20.54 2.25 -6.93
C LEU A 108 19.86 0.90 -7.06
N PHE A 109 19.20 0.44 -5.99
CA PHE A 109 18.40 -0.78 -6.03
C PHE A 109 17.25 -0.65 -7.03
N ASN A 110 16.48 0.44 -6.97
CA ASN A 110 15.40 0.69 -7.92
C ASN A 110 15.88 0.78 -9.37
N LEU A 111 17.02 1.44 -9.61
CA LEU A 111 17.63 1.50 -10.95
C LEU A 111 18.04 0.10 -11.42
N PHE A 112 18.53 -0.73 -10.50
CA PHE A 112 18.96 -2.08 -10.81
C PHE A 112 17.82 -3.01 -11.19
N ILE A 113 16.66 -2.93 -10.53
CA ILE A 113 15.50 -3.79 -10.81
C ILE A 113 14.51 -3.17 -11.81
N ASN A 114 14.85 -2.03 -12.41
CA ASN A 114 13.92 -1.24 -13.21
C ASN A 114 13.33 -1.99 -14.41
N ASP A 115 14.12 -2.89 -15.00
CA ASP A 115 13.80 -3.74 -16.14
C ASP A 115 13.20 -5.11 -15.73
N LEU A 116 12.94 -5.36 -14.44
CA LEU A 116 12.42 -6.64 -13.95
C LEU A 116 11.11 -7.05 -14.63
N GLY A 117 10.26 -6.07 -14.97
CA GLY A 117 8.99 -6.31 -15.64
C GLY A 117 9.05 -6.28 -17.16
N GLU A 118 10.21 -6.07 -17.77
CA GLU A 118 10.33 -6.04 -19.23
C GLU A 118 10.08 -7.44 -19.82
N GLY A 119 9.17 -7.51 -20.81
CA GLY A 119 8.78 -8.78 -21.45
C GLY A 119 7.76 -9.61 -20.66
N ILE A 120 7.32 -9.13 -19.49
CA ILE A 120 6.26 -9.79 -18.71
C ILE A 120 4.89 -9.32 -19.19
N MET A 121 4.01 -10.27 -19.52
CA MET A 121 2.68 -9.97 -20.05
C MET A 121 1.63 -9.74 -18.96
N SER A 122 1.80 -10.40 -17.81
CA SER A 122 0.94 -10.22 -16.64
C SER A 122 1.17 -8.85 -15.98
N ASN A 123 0.19 -8.36 -15.23
CA ASN A 123 0.36 -7.09 -14.51
C ASN A 123 1.37 -7.29 -13.36
N VAL A 124 2.53 -6.64 -13.47
CA VAL A 124 3.59 -6.62 -12.45
C VAL A 124 3.49 -5.35 -11.63
N SER A 125 3.53 -5.51 -10.30
CA SER A 125 3.60 -4.40 -9.35
C SER A 125 4.79 -4.58 -8.41
N VAL A 126 5.58 -3.52 -8.27
CA VAL A 126 6.85 -3.56 -7.54
C VAL A 126 6.86 -2.49 -6.44
N PHE A 127 7.32 -2.86 -5.26
CA PHE A 127 7.66 -1.95 -4.18
C PHE A 127 9.03 -2.33 -3.61
N ALA A 128 10.08 -1.73 -4.19
CA ALA A 128 11.44 -2.18 -3.95
C ALA A 128 11.59 -3.68 -4.21
N ASP A 129 11.99 -4.48 -3.21
CA ASP A 129 12.16 -5.92 -3.33
C ASP A 129 10.84 -6.70 -3.32
N ASP A 130 9.79 -6.17 -2.69
CA ASP A 130 8.46 -6.77 -2.72
C ASP A 130 7.89 -6.67 -4.14
N THR A 131 7.82 -7.81 -4.83
CA THR A 131 7.27 -7.89 -6.19
C THR A 131 6.09 -8.83 -6.21
N LYS A 132 5.04 -8.44 -6.92
CA LYS A 132 3.89 -9.31 -7.19
C LYS A 132 3.42 -9.15 -8.62
N LEU A 133 2.84 -10.21 -9.15
CA LEU A 133 2.20 -10.20 -10.45
C LEU A 133 0.82 -10.85 -10.37
N CYS A 134 -0.12 -10.37 -11.18
CA CYS A 134 -1.43 -11.00 -11.29
C CYS A 134 -1.85 -11.20 -12.74
N ARG A 135 -2.64 -12.24 -12.95
CA ARG A 135 -3.27 -12.53 -14.23
C ARG A 135 -4.67 -13.11 -14.04
N PRO A 136 -5.65 -12.77 -14.88
CA PRO A 136 -6.86 -13.57 -15.03
C PRO A 136 -6.49 -14.98 -15.49
N VAL A 137 -7.04 -16.01 -14.84
CA VAL A 137 -6.76 -17.42 -15.11
C VAL A 137 -8.07 -18.17 -15.27
N ASN A 138 -8.60 -18.18 -16.50
CA ASN A 138 -9.87 -18.84 -16.83
C ASN A 138 -9.67 -20.11 -17.67
N SER A 139 -8.44 -20.34 -18.15
CA SER A 139 -8.10 -21.44 -19.04
C SER A 139 -6.69 -21.98 -18.76
N ILE A 140 -6.40 -23.18 -19.27
CA ILE A 140 -5.05 -23.76 -19.21
C ILE A 140 -4.04 -22.87 -19.93
N GLN A 141 -4.46 -22.18 -21.01
CA GLN A 141 -3.59 -21.24 -21.72
C GLN A 141 -3.17 -20.07 -20.82
N ASP A 142 -4.08 -19.56 -19.98
CA ASP A 142 -3.75 -18.49 -19.03
C ASP A 142 -2.77 -18.96 -17.95
N VAL A 143 -2.93 -20.21 -17.48
CA VAL A 143 -1.97 -20.86 -16.58
C VAL A 143 -0.60 -20.92 -17.22
N THR A 144 -0.52 -21.41 -18.46
CA THR A 144 0.73 -21.50 -19.22
C THR A 144 1.36 -20.13 -19.41
N SER A 145 0.58 -19.09 -19.75
CA SER A 145 1.11 -17.74 -19.90
C SER A 145 1.64 -17.15 -18.58
N LEU A 146 0.97 -17.38 -17.45
CA LEU A 146 1.50 -16.95 -16.15
C LEU A 146 2.76 -17.74 -15.76
N GLN A 147 2.84 -19.03 -16.08
CA GLN A 147 4.07 -19.81 -15.88
C GLN A 147 5.22 -19.30 -16.77
N GLN A 148 4.96 -18.96 -18.03
CA GLN A 148 5.96 -18.36 -18.92
C GLN A 148 6.50 -17.04 -18.37
N ASP A 149 5.64 -16.18 -17.81
CA ASP A 149 6.07 -14.96 -17.13
C ASP A 149 6.99 -15.28 -15.93
N LEU A 150 6.69 -16.31 -15.14
CA LEU A 150 7.57 -16.76 -14.04
C LEU A 150 8.91 -17.30 -14.55
N ASP A 151 8.91 -18.01 -15.68
CA ASP A 151 10.13 -18.53 -16.29
C ASP A 151 11.02 -17.39 -16.81
N GLN A 152 10.42 -16.34 -17.39
CA GLN A 152 11.14 -15.13 -17.79
C GLN A 152 11.74 -14.41 -16.58
N LEU A 153 10.99 -14.29 -15.48
CA LEU A 153 11.50 -13.73 -14.23
C LEU A 153 12.65 -14.57 -13.66
N ALA A 154 12.59 -15.90 -13.74
CA ALA A 154 13.68 -16.80 -13.34
C ALA A 154 14.94 -16.58 -14.19
N ILE A 155 14.79 -16.44 -15.51
CA ILE A 155 15.89 -16.13 -16.43
C ILE A 155 16.50 -14.76 -16.10
N TRP A 156 15.67 -13.74 -15.88
CA TRP A 156 16.11 -12.41 -15.47
C TRP A 156 16.89 -12.49 -14.15
N ALA A 157 16.36 -13.20 -13.15
CA ALA A 157 16.99 -13.39 -11.84
C ALA A 157 18.35 -14.08 -11.94
N ALA A 158 18.45 -15.13 -12.77
CA ALA A 158 19.71 -15.82 -13.03
C ALA A 158 20.72 -14.91 -13.73
N LYS A 159 20.28 -14.19 -14.76
CA LYS A 159 21.10 -13.21 -15.48
C LYS A 159 21.63 -12.14 -14.54
N TRP A 160 20.78 -11.54 -13.71
CA TRP A 160 21.17 -10.42 -12.85
C TRP A 160 21.67 -10.83 -11.46
N GLN A 161 21.80 -12.14 -11.20
CA GLN A 161 22.22 -12.74 -9.93
C GLN A 161 21.35 -12.30 -8.73
N MET A 162 20.05 -12.12 -8.99
CA MET A 162 19.02 -11.77 -7.99
C MET A 162 18.19 -13.01 -7.67
N ARG A 163 18.73 -13.87 -6.82
CA ARG A 163 18.08 -15.16 -6.50
C ARG A 163 16.74 -14.93 -5.78
N PHE A 164 15.69 -15.59 -6.23
CA PHE A 164 14.43 -15.69 -5.48
C PHE A 164 14.54 -16.66 -4.31
N ASN A 165 13.88 -16.31 -3.21
CA ASN A 165 13.60 -17.21 -2.10
C ASN A 165 12.29 -17.96 -2.36
N VAL A 166 12.38 -19.07 -3.11
CA VAL A 166 11.20 -19.77 -3.62
C VAL A 166 10.27 -20.24 -2.49
N ASP A 167 10.82 -20.60 -1.32
CA ASP A 167 10.02 -21.02 -0.15
C ASP A 167 9.13 -19.90 0.40
N LYS A 168 9.53 -18.64 0.20
CA LYS A 168 8.75 -17.46 0.55
C LYS A 168 7.87 -16.96 -0.58
N CYS A 169 8.15 -17.34 -1.82
CA CYS A 169 7.26 -17.06 -2.94
C CYS A 169 5.95 -17.85 -2.78
N LYS A 170 4.82 -17.20 -3.04
CA LYS A 170 3.49 -17.80 -2.84
C LYS A 170 2.56 -17.49 -4.00
N VAL A 171 1.63 -18.40 -4.28
CA VAL A 171 0.47 -18.16 -5.13
C VAL A 171 -0.78 -18.02 -4.26
N MET A 172 -1.57 -16.98 -4.52
CA MET A 172 -2.91 -16.80 -3.98
C MET A 172 -3.93 -16.88 -5.12
N HIS A 173 -4.87 -17.80 -5.00
CA HIS A 173 -5.92 -18.04 -5.98
C HIS A 173 -7.21 -17.32 -5.59
N LEU A 174 -7.76 -16.49 -6.47
CA LEU A 174 -8.97 -15.70 -6.26
C LEU A 174 -10.05 -16.05 -7.28
N GLY A 175 -11.30 -15.89 -6.87
CA GLY A 175 -12.49 -16.19 -7.68
C GLY A 175 -13.03 -17.60 -7.41
N SER A 176 -14.36 -17.74 -7.42
CA SER A 176 -15.04 -19.00 -7.10
C SER A 176 -14.82 -20.10 -8.14
N LYS A 177 -14.50 -19.73 -9.37
CA LYS A 177 -14.26 -20.65 -10.50
C LYS A 177 -12.77 -20.96 -10.72
N ASN A 178 -11.91 -20.58 -9.79
CA ASN A 178 -10.47 -20.72 -9.95
C ASN A 178 -10.04 -22.19 -9.92
N MET A 179 -9.21 -22.60 -10.89
CA MET A 179 -8.73 -23.99 -11.04
C MET A 179 -7.63 -24.36 -10.03
N GLN A 180 -7.08 -23.39 -9.31
CA GLN A 180 -6.00 -23.54 -8.33
C GLN A 180 -4.76 -24.24 -8.92
N ALA A 181 -4.37 -23.80 -10.11
CA ALA A 181 -3.27 -24.37 -10.86
C ALA A 181 -1.94 -24.27 -10.08
N PRO A 182 -1.09 -25.30 -10.14
CA PRO A 182 0.25 -25.21 -9.59
C PRO A 182 1.15 -24.38 -10.50
N TYR A 183 2.08 -23.65 -9.87
CA TYR A 183 3.14 -22.90 -10.55
C TYR A 183 4.49 -23.30 -9.98
N THR A 184 5.54 -23.18 -10.79
CA THR A 184 6.91 -23.43 -10.34
C THR A 184 7.81 -22.23 -10.61
N LEU A 185 8.86 -22.10 -9.82
CA LEU A 185 9.91 -21.12 -10.00
C LEU A 185 11.25 -21.82 -9.78
N ASN A 186 12.15 -21.78 -10.76
CA ASN A 186 13.40 -22.56 -10.76
C ASN A 186 13.17 -24.06 -10.50
N GLY A 187 12.13 -24.65 -11.13
CA GLY A 187 11.77 -26.06 -10.97
C GLY A 187 11.16 -26.45 -9.62
N THR A 188 11.00 -25.50 -8.69
CA THR A 188 10.39 -25.74 -7.37
C THR A 188 8.96 -25.19 -7.35
N ALA A 189 8.00 -25.98 -6.84
CA ALA A 189 6.61 -25.57 -6.77
C ALA A 189 6.39 -24.41 -5.77
N LEU A 190 5.58 -23.43 -6.16
CA LEU A 190 5.21 -22.32 -5.29
C LEU A 190 4.23 -22.78 -4.21
N GLY A 191 4.40 -22.26 -2.99
CA GLY A 191 3.46 -22.52 -1.91
C GLY A 191 2.12 -21.84 -2.16
N LYS A 192 1.01 -22.54 -1.91
CA LYS A 192 -0.33 -21.93 -1.92
C LYS A 192 -0.55 -21.11 -0.65
N SER A 193 -1.21 -19.96 -0.80
CA SER A 193 -1.62 -19.12 0.32
C SER A 193 -3.05 -18.64 0.18
N ILE A 194 -3.76 -18.64 1.31
CA ILE A 194 -5.09 -18.04 1.43
C ILE A 194 -5.04 -16.64 2.02
N MET A 195 -3.89 -16.22 2.55
CA MET A 195 -3.71 -14.93 3.20
C MET A 195 -2.23 -14.52 3.18
N GLU A 196 -1.95 -13.33 2.65
CA GLU A 196 -0.61 -12.77 2.56
C GLU A 196 -0.53 -11.39 3.19
N LYS A 197 0.66 -11.04 3.68
CA LYS A 197 0.93 -9.70 4.21
C LYS A 197 1.57 -8.85 3.11
N ASP A 198 0.74 -8.19 2.32
CA ASP A 198 1.15 -7.32 1.22
C ASP A 198 1.39 -5.89 1.73
N LEU A 199 2.64 -5.44 1.72
CA LEU A 199 3.06 -4.08 2.11
C LEU A 199 2.53 -3.61 3.48
N GLY A 200 2.45 -4.55 4.43
CA GLY A 200 1.99 -4.31 5.80
C GLY A 200 0.51 -4.56 6.05
N VAL A 201 -0.27 -4.87 5.01
CA VAL A 201 -1.72 -5.14 5.07
C VAL A 201 -1.97 -6.63 4.85
N LEU A 202 -2.85 -7.24 5.66
CA LEU A 202 -3.30 -8.61 5.41
C LEU A 202 -4.34 -8.62 4.28
N VAL A 203 -4.06 -9.40 3.25
CA VAL A 203 -4.95 -9.65 2.12
C VAL A 203 -5.32 -11.12 2.11
N ASP A 204 -6.61 -11.44 2.12
CA ASP A 204 -7.09 -12.80 1.96
C ASP A 204 -7.58 -13.08 0.54
N ASN A 205 -7.72 -14.35 0.19
CA ASN A 205 -8.16 -14.79 -1.14
C ASN A 205 -9.63 -14.46 -1.47
N LYS A 206 -10.37 -13.83 -0.55
CA LYS A 206 -11.72 -13.28 -0.77
C LYS A 206 -11.70 -11.76 -0.87
N LEU A 207 -10.52 -11.13 -0.77
CA LEU A 207 -10.33 -9.68 -0.62
C LEU A 207 -11.18 -9.08 0.52
N GLY A 208 -11.41 -9.87 1.57
CA GLY A 208 -12.06 -9.42 2.79
C GLY A 208 -11.13 -8.57 3.65
N CYS A 209 -11.67 -7.55 4.30
CA CYS A 209 -10.90 -6.69 5.21
C CYS A 209 -11.03 -7.05 6.69
N SER A 210 -11.93 -7.98 7.07
CA SER A 210 -12.19 -8.28 8.50
C SER A 210 -10.94 -8.75 9.24
N LYS A 211 -10.09 -9.58 8.61
CA LYS A 211 -8.83 -10.06 9.22
C LYS A 211 -7.82 -8.94 9.42
N GLN A 212 -7.73 -8.02 8.46
CA GLN A 212 -6.91 -6.82 8.60
C GLN A 212 -7.44 -5.90 9.69
N CYS A 213 -8.75 -5.71 9.81
CA CYS A 213 -9.36 -4.92 10.87
C CYS A 213 -9.01 -5.46 12.27
N GLN A 214 -9.13 -6.78 12.45
CA GLN A 214 -8.74 -7.47 13.68
C GLN A 214 -7.26 -7.26 14.00
N ALA A 215 -6.39 -7.44 13.02
CA ALA A 215 -4.94 -7.26 13.21
C ALA A 215 -4.58 -5.80 13.53
N ALA A 216 -5.18 -4.83 12.85
CA ALA A 216 -4.98 -3.40 13.09
C ALA A 216 -5.46 -3.01 14.50
N ALA A 217 -6.66 -3.44 14.89
CA ALA A 217 -7.21 -3.19 16.22
C ALA A 217 -6.34 -3.84 17.32
N ALA A 218 -5.88 -5.07 17.12
CA ALA A 218 -5.02 -5.76 18.08
C ALA A 218 -3.69 -5.02 18.29
N ARG A 219 -3.02 -4.59 17.20
CA ARG A 219 -1.77 -3.80 17.28
C ARG A 219 -2.00 -2.46 17.99
N ALA A 220 -3.03 -1.73 17.60
CA ALA A 220 -3.37 -0.45 18.21
C ALA A 220 -3.70 -0.59 19.70
N ASN A 221 -4.45 -1.63 20.09
CA ASN A 221 -4.75 -1.92 21.49
C ASN A 221 -3.51 -2.30 22.30
N LYS A 222 -2.53 -3.01 21.71
CA LYS A 222 -1.25 -3.31 22.37
C LYS A 222 -0.51 -2.02 22.71
N VAL A 223 -0.39 -1.10 21.75
CA VAL A 223 0.25 0.21 21.99
C VAL A 223 -0.53 1.03 23.02
N LEU A 224 -1.86 1.07 22.91
CA LEU A 224 -2.71 1.75 23.88
C LEU A 224 -2.55 1.19 25.29
N SER A 225 -2.39 -0.13 25.42
CA SER A 225 -2.12 -0.78 26.69
C SER A 225 -0.75 -0.42 27.27
N CYS A 226 0.27 -0.21 26.43
CA CYS A 226 1.55 0.30 26.88
C CYS A 226 1.43 1.73 27.39
N ILE A 227 0.73 2.61 26.67
CA ILE A 227 0.47 3.99 27.13
C ILE A 227 -0.29 3.99 28.45
N LYS A 228 -1.33 3.15 28.57
CA LYS A 228 -2.09 3.02 29.82
C LYS A 228 -1.19 2.61 30.99
N ARG A 229 -0.24 1.70 30.80
CA ARG A 229 0.61 1.21 31.91
C ARG A 229 1.84 2.07 32.19
N GLY A 230 2.42 2.68 31.16
CA GLY A 230 3.72 3.36 31.26
C GLY A 230 3.65 4.87 31.41
N ILE A 231 2.47 5.48 31.25
CA ILE A 231 2.28 6.92 31.40
C ILE A 231 1.31 7.16 32.54
N ASP A 232 1.77 7.83 33.60
CA ASP A 232 0.96 8.10 34.78
C ASP A 232 -0.06 9.22 34.53
N SER A 233 0.37 10.29 33.84
CA SER A 233 -0.50 11.43 33.53
C SER A 233 -1.65 11.02 32.59
N ARG A 234 -2.86 11.44 32.96
CA ARG A 234 -4.10 11.25 32.19
C ARG A 234 -4.62 12.55 31.58
N GLU A 235 -3.84 13.62 31.66
CA GLU A 235 -4.22 14.91 31.09
C GLU A 235 -4.40 14.82 29.57
N GLU A 236 -5.35 15.58 29.03
CA GLU A 236 -5.65 15.60 27.59
C GLU A 236 -4.39 15.90 26.76
N GLY A 237 -3.60 16.89 27.20
CA GLY A 237 -2.35 17.30 26.55
C GLY A 237 -1.27 16.22 26.49
N VAL A 238 -1.43 15.10 27.20
CA VAL A 238 -0.49 13.97 27.18
C VAL A 238 -1.09 12.80 26.40
N ILE A 239 -2.28 12.34 26.79
CA ILE A 239 -2.88 11.13 26.22
C ILE A 239 -3.28 11.34 24.76
N LEU A 240 -3.81 12.53 24.43
CA LEU A 240 -4.31 12.78 23.08
C LEU A 240 -3.18 12.81 22.04
N PRO A 241 -2.04 13.52 22.23
CA PRO A 241 -0.89 13.40 21.34
C PRO A 241 -0.37 11.96 21.19
N LEU A 242 -0.26 11.20 22.30
CA LEU A 242 0.21 9.81 22.26
C LEU A 242 -0.73 8.90 21.45
N TYR A 243 -2.05 9.03 21.66
CA TYR A 243 -3.04 8.31 20.85
C TYR A 243 -2.88 8.65 19.37
N ARG A 244 -2.78 9.94 19.07
CA ARG A 244 -2.70 10.47 17.70
C ARG A 244 -1.43 10.02 16.97
N ALA A 245 -0.31 9.93 17.67
CA ALA A 245 1.01 9.64 17.11
C ALA A 245 1.39 8.14 17.13
N LEU A 246 0.91 7.36 18.11
CA LEU A 246 1.36 5.98 18.31
C LEU A 246 0.25 4.94 18.08
N VAL A 247 -1.00 5.24 18.44
CA VAL A 247 -2.10 4.26 18.37
C VAL A 247 -2.81 4.34 17.02
N ARG A 248 -3.27 5.54 16.67
CA ARG A 248 -4.09 5.78 15.48
C ARG A 248 -3.41 5.40 14.15
N PRO A 249 -2.09 5.57 13.95
CA PRO A 249 -1.45 5.13 12.71
C PRO A 249 -1.66 3.64 12.40
N HIS A 250 -1.74 2.77 13.42
CA HIS A 250 -2.03 1.35 13.21
C HIS A 250 -3.44 1.09 12.68
N LEU A 251 -4.39 1.99 12.93
CA LEU A 251 -5.77 1.91 12.46
C LEU A 251 -5.97 2.55 11.08
N GLU A 252 -5.06 3.41 10.64
CA GLU A 252 -5.22 4.25 9.44
C GLU A 252 -4.21 3.93 8.33
N TYR A 253 -3.15 3.16 8.61
CA TYR A 253 -2.14 2.80 7.62
C TYR A 253 -2.76 2.11 6.40
N ALA A 254 -2.64 2.72 5.23
CA ALA A 254 -3.19 2.27 3.95
C ALA A 254 -4.69 1.95 3.96
N VAL A 255 -5.47 2.56 4.88
CA VAL A 255 -6.90 2.24 5.07
C VAL A 255 -7.77 2.53 3.85
N GLN A 256 -7.33 3.37 2.93
CA GLN A 256 -7.99 3.57 1.63
C GLN A 256 -8.07 2.26 0.84
N PHE A 257 -7.11 1.36 0.96
CA PHE A 257 -7.19 0.05 0.31
C PHE A 257 -8.17 -0.89 1.04
N TRP A 258 -8.09 -1.00 2.36
CA TRP A 258 -8.82 -2.01 3.15
C TRP A 258 -10.01 -1.47 3.97
N SER A 259 -10.60 -0.34 3.58
CA SER A 259 -11.66 0.30 4.37
C SER A 259 -12.84 -0.66 4.64
N PRO A 260 -13.24 -0.87 5.91
CA PRO A 260 -14.29 -1.82 6.24
C PRO A 260 -15.67 -1.34 5.80
N VAL A 261 -16.43 -2.26 5.21
CA VAL A 261 -17.85 -2.07 4.83
C VAL A 261 -18.79 -2.66 5.88
N LEU A 262 -18.37 -3.72 6.57
CA LEU A 262 -19.20 -4.39 7.56
C LEU A 262 -19.25 -3.58 8.86
N LYS A 263 -20.47 -3.36 9.39
CA LYS A 263 -20.69 -2.64 10.66
C LYS A 263 -19.86 -3.22 11.82
N ARG A 264 -19.73 -4.55 11.88
CA ARG A 264 -18.93 -5.21 12.93
C ARG A 264 -17.45 -4.80 12.91
N ASP A 265 -16.87 -4.68 11.71
CA ASP A 265 -15.46 -4.34 11.52
C ASP A 265 -15.23 -2.84 11.77
N ILE A 266 -16.18 -1.99 11.35
CA ILE A 266 -16.22 -0.57 11.68
C ILE A 266 -16.22 -0.36 13.20
N ILE A 267 -17.12 -1.07 13.91
CA ILE A 267 -17.25 -1.01 15.37
C ILE A 267 -15.97 -1.53 16.04
N GLU A 268 -15.35 -2.58 15.51
CA GLU A 268 -14.10 -3.14 16.05
C GLU A 268 -12.97 -2.11 16.06
N LEU A 269 -12.77 -1.37 14.97
CA LEU A 269 -11.80 -0.27 14.93
C LEU A 269 -12.22 0.86 15.88
N GLU A 270 -13.51 1.24 15.87
CA GLU A 270 -14.04 2.35 16.69
C GLU A 270 -13.87 2.10 18.20
N ARG A 271 -13.94 0.83 18.63
CA ARG A 271 -13.70 0.43 20.02
C ARG A 271 -12.32 0.85 20.52
N VAL A 272 -11.30 0.88 19.65
CA VAL A 272 -9.96 1.34 20.06
C VAL A 272 -9.98 2.81 20.40
N GLN A 273 -10.60 3.65 19.57
CA GLN A 273 -10.74 5.08 19.86
C GLN A 273 -11.61 5.33 21.10
N ARG A 274 -12.72 4.59 21.26
CA ARG A 274 -13.56 4.64 22.47
C ARG A 274 -12.78 4.34 23.75
N ARG A 275 -11.86 3.38 23.70
CA ARG A 275 -10.99 3.06 24.84
C ARG A 275 -9.96 4.17 25.08
N ALA A 276 -9.35 4.68 24.02
CA ALA A 276 -8.35 5.73 24.12
C ALA A 276 -8.91 7.02 24.72
N THR A 277 -10.08 7.47 24.25
CA THR A 277 -10.72 8.69 24.79
C THR A 277 -11.17 8.53 26.24
N LYS A 278 -11.41 7.29 26.71
CA LYS A 278 -11.75 7.03 28.13
C LYS A 278 -10.54 7.13 29.06
N LEU A 279 -9.32 7.08 28.53
CA LEU A 279 -8.11 7.23 29.35
C LEU A 279 -7.81 8.69 29.71
N VAL A 280 -8.45 9.64 29.03
CA VAL A 280 -8.28 11.06 29.31
C VAL A 280 -9.08 11.39 30.58
N LYS A 281 -8.45 12.07 31.52
CA LYS A 281 -9.04 12.52 32.78
C LYS A 281 -10.30 13.37 32.52
N GLY A 282 -11.37 13.10 33.24
CA GLY A 282 -12.64 13.83 33.13
C GLY A 282 -13.51 13.40 31.94
N MET A 283 -13.12 12.33 31.24
CA MET A 283 -13.89 11.74 30.13
C MET A 283 -14.58 10.42 30.54
N GLU A 284 -14.43 9.93 31.76
CA GLU A 284 -14.78 8.57 32.17
C GLU A 284 -16.29 8.29 32.13
N SER A 285 -17.10 9.29 32.53
CA SER A 285 -18.56 9.22 32.62
C SER A 285 -19.30 9.71 31.37
N LEU A 286 -18.59 10.41 30.48
CA LEU A 286 -19.18 11.00 29.27
C LEU A 286 -19.51 9.93 28.23
N SER A 287 -20.56 10.17 27.46
CA SER A 287 -20.87 9.40 26.25
C SER A 287 -19.73 9.46 25.25
N TYR A 288 -19.74 8.58 24.25
CA TYR A 288 -18.66 8.59 23.26
C TYR A 288 -18.68 9.88 22.42
N GLU A 289 -19.87 10.35 22.09
CA GLU A 289 -20.14 11.51 21.27
C GLU A 289 -19.68 12.79 21.98
N GLU A 290 -19.98 12.95 23.27
CA GLU A 290 -19.50 14.07 24.09
C GLU A 290 -17.97 14.08 24.20
N ARG A 291 -17.34 12.92 24.36
CA ARG A 291 -15.87 12.82 24.38
C ARG A 291 -15.24 13.24 23.06
N LEU A 292 -15.82 12.84 21.94
CA LEU A 292 -15.34 13.25 20.62
C LEU A 292 -15.45 14.76 20.44
N ALA A 293 -16.57 15.36 20.87
CA ALA A 293 -16.77 16.81 20.82
C ALA A 293 -15.74 17.56 21.68
N LYS A 294 -15.56 17.17 22.95
CA LYS A 294 -14.60 17.80 23.87
C LYS A 294 -13.15 17.67 23.39
N LEU A 295 -12.76 16.51 22.87
CA LEU A 295 -11.39 16.24 22.42
C LEU A 295 -11.10 16.69 20.98
N GLY A 296 -12.08 17.32 20.31
CA GLY A 296 -11.96 17.74 18.90
C GLY A 296 -11.62 16.57 17.96
N LEU A 297 -12.28 15.42 18.14
CA LEU A 297 -12.06 14.21 17.36
C LEU A 297 -13.26 13.88 16.49
N PHE A 298 -12.98 13.40 15.28
CA PHE A 298 -13.96 12.69 14.47
C PHE A 298 -13.99 11.21 14.83
N THR A 299 -15.13 10.54 14.57
CA THR A 299 -15.18 9.07 14.53
C THR A 299 -14.14 8.53 13.54
N LEU A 300 -13.66 7.30 13.75
CA LEU A 300 -12.69 6.73 12.80
C LEU A 300 -13.33 6.52 11.42
N GLU A 301 -14.65 6.29 11.36
CA GLU A 301 -15.40 6.24 10.12
C GLU A 301 -15.33 7.54 9.32
N LYS A 302 -15.62 8.67 9.97
CA LYS A 302 -15.51 9.99 9.35
C LYS A 302 -14.06 10.30 8.96
N ARG A 303 -13.08 9.83 9.73
CA ARG A 303 -11.66 9.95 9.38
C ARG A 303 -11.28 9.13 8.14
N ARG A 304 -11.83 7.92 7.96
CA ARG A 304 -11.63 7.11 6.75
C ARG A 304 -12.19 7.83 5.52
N LEU A 305 -13.41 8.35 5.62
CA LEU A 305 -14.03 9.15 4.55
C LEU A 305 -13.18 10.39 4.20
N ARG A 306 -12.71 11.11 5.21
CA ARG A 306 -11.78 12.23 5.04
C ARG A 306 -10.49 11.80 4.34
N GLY A 307 -9.93 10.64 4.70
CA GLY A 307 -8.74 10.07 4.07
C GLY A 307 -8.96 9.60 2.63
N ASP A 308 -10.17 9.11 2.31
CA ASP A 308 -10.56 8.80 0.93
C ASP A 308 -10.55 10.09 0.10
N MET A 309 -11.18 11.17 0.56
CA MET A 309 -11.24 12.46 -0.16
C MET A 309 -9.88 13.15 -0.28
N ILE A 310 -9.15 13.21 0.83
CA ILE A 310 -7.71 12.96 0.90
C ILE A 310 -6.99 12.59 -0.40
N THR A 311 -7.15 11.30 -0.65
CA THR A 311 -6.44 10.53 -1.65
C THR A 311 -7.01 10.83 -3.04
N MET A 312 -8.33 11.04 -3.16
CA MET A 312 -8.98 11.49 -4.41
C MET A 312 -8.39 12.81 -4.89
N TYR A 313 -8.27 13.82 -4.02
CA TYR A 313 -7.66 15.09 -4.37
C TYR A 313 -6.23 14.92 -4.88
N LYS A 314 -5.44 14.06 -4.22
CA LYS A 314 -4.07 13.76 -4.67
C LYS A 314 -4.01 13.08 -6.04
N TYR A 315 -4.97 12.22 -6.37
CA TYR A 315 -5.08 11.62 -7.71
C TYR A 315 -5.53 12.64 -8.76
N ILE A 316 -6.50 13.50 -8.47
CA ILE A 316 -7.13 14.33 -9.51
C ILE A 316 -6.38 15.64 -9.75
N LYS A 317 -5.85 16.24 -8.68
CA LYS A 317 -5.19 17.56 -8.72
C LYS A 317 -3.74 17.52 -8.26
N GLY A 318 -3.40 16.58 -7.39
CA GLY A 318 -2.16 16.61 -6.64
C GLY A 318 -1.04 15.75 -7.21
N SER A 319 -0.27 15.18 -6.29
CA SER A 319 0.98 14.47 -6.55
C SER A 319 0.83 13.18 -7.35
N TYR A 320 -0.37 12.60 -7.43
CA TYR A 320 -0.59 11.28 -8.04
C TYR A 320 -1.20 11.35 -9.45
N ASN A 321 -1.21 12.51 -10.10
CA ASN A 321 -1.82 12.71 -11.43
C ASN A 321 -1.34 11.67 -12.47
N ASN A 322 -0.10 11.20 -12.41
CA ASN A 322 0.41 10.18 -13.34
C ASN A 322 -0.29 8.81 -13.21
N LEU A 323 -0.97 8.56 -12.09
CA LEU A 323 -1.76 7.34 -11.83
C LEU A 323 -3.26 7.58 -12.01
N SER A 324 -3.70 8.83 -12.15
CA SER A 324 -5.12 9.17 -12.12
C SER A 324 -5.88 8.62 -13.30
N ASN A 325 -5.31 8.78 -14.50
CA ASN A 325 -5.94 8.36 -15.76
C ASN A 325 -6.09 6.83 -15.88
N VAL A 326 -5.32 6.08 -15.08
CA VAL A 326 -5.41 4.62 -15.01
C VAL A 326 -6.59 4.18 -14.12
N LEU A 327 -6.86 4.94 -13.06
CA LEU A 327 -7.83 4.56 -12.03
C LEU A 327 -9.21 5.21 -12.20
N PHE A 328 -9.27 6.40 -12.78
CA PHE A 328 -10.46 7.23 -12.84
C PHE A 328 -10.72 7.77 -14.24
N THR A 329 -12.00 7.76 -14.63
CA THR A 329 -12.48 8.35 -15.88
C THR A 329 -13.20 9.66 -15.58
N SER A 330 -12.76 10.74 -16.22
CA SER A 330 -13.45 12.04 -16.15
C SER A 330 -14.80 11.97 -16.86
N ARG A 331 -15.84 12.55 -16.27
CA ARG A 331 -17.16 12.60 -16.90
C ARG A 331 -17.18 13.73 -17.95
N SER A 332 -17.65 13.42 -19.16
CA SER A 332 -17.81 14.45 -20.21
C SER A 332 -18.82 15.53 -19.79
N PHE A 333 -18.57 16.77 -20.23
CA PHE A 333 -19.28 18.01 -19.86
C PHE A 333 -20.74 18.12 -20.36
N GLN A 334 -21.50 17.03 -20.40
CA GLN A 334 -22.87 17.05 -20.95
C GLN A 334 -23.94 17.47 -19.94
N ARG A 335 -23.60 17.79 -18.68
CA ARG A 335 -24.59 18.23 -17.66
C ARG A 335 -24.13 19.48 -16.92
N THR A 336 -25.02 20.48 -16.85
CA THR A 336 -24.85 21.79 -16.22
C THR A 336 -24.95 21.80 -14.69
N ARG A 337 -25.09 20.64 -14.03
CA ARG A 337 -25.24 20.52 -12.56
C ARG A 337 -24.08 19.77 -11.93
N GLY A 338 -23.30 20.46 -11.09
CA GLY A 338 -22.17 19.94 -10.31
C GLY A 338 -20.83 20.60 -10.68
N HIS A 339 -19.78 20.34 -9.88
CA HIS A 339 -18.44 20.90 -10.09
C HIS A 339 -17.75 20.31 -11.34
N PRO A 340 -16.73 20.96 -11.92
CA PRO A 340 -16.12 20.53 -13.19
C PRO A 340 -15.27 19.25 -13.10
N LEU A 341 -14.77 18.88 -11.91
CA LEU A 341 -13.92 17.68 -11.72
C LEU A 341 -14.69 16.40 -11.38
N ARG A 342 -15.89 16.23 -11.92
CA ARG A 342 -16.69 15.03 -11.65
C ARG A 342 -16.14 13.81 -12.39
N LEU A 343 -16.25 12.67 -11.74
CA LEU A 343 -15.80 11.39 -12.27
C LEU A 343 -16.99 10.50 -12.64
N GLU A 344 -16.76 9.58 -13.57
CA GLU A 344 -17.72 8.55 -13.92
C GLU A 344 -17.89 7.56 -12.77
N GLU A 345 -19.15 7.26 -12.42
CA GLU A 345 -19.47 6.24 -11.42
C GLU A 345 -19.38 4.86 -12.09
N GLY A 346 -18.37 4.09 -11.71
CA GLY A 346 -18.20 2.72 -12.21
C GLY A 346 -19.35 1.81 -11.79
N ARG A 347 -19.81 0.98 -12.73
CA ARG A 347 -20.74 -0.13 -12.43
C ARG A 347 -19.99 -1.24 -11.71
N PHE A 348 -20.72 -2.01 -10.90
CA PHE A 348 -20.17 -3.15 -10.17
C PHE A 348 -21.23 -4.23 -9.97
N HIS A 349 -20.80 -5.47 -9.83
CA HIS A 349 -21.64 -6.64 -9.54
C HIS A 349 -21.41 -7.21 -8.15
N LEU A 350 -20.18 -7.12 -7.63
CA LEU A 350 -19.73 -7.70 -6.36
C LEU A 350 -19.58 -6.63 -5.28
N ASN A 351 -19.86 -7.04 -4.03
CA ASN A 351 -19.67 -6.17 -2.86
C ASN A 351 -18.20 -5.77 -2.65
N ILE A 352 -17.24 -6.63 -3.00
CA ILE A 352 -15.81 -6.31 -2.92
C ILE A 352 -15.46 -5.14 -3.84
N ARG A 353 -16.05 -5.08 -5.04
CA ARG A 353 -15.83 -4.01 -6.01
C ARG A 353 -16.55 -2.74 -5.58
N LYS A 354 -17.80 -2.85 -5.12
CA LYS A 354 -18.56 -1.75 -4.52
C LYS A 354 -17.78 -1.04 -3.40
N GLY A 355 -17.16 -1.83 -2.52
CA GLY A 355 -16.38 -1.35 -1.39
C GLY A 355 -14.98 -0.85 -1.75
N PHE A 356 -14.52 -1.07 -2.98
CA PHE A 356 -13.16 -0.69 -3.38
C PHE A 356 -13.03 0.82 -3.55
N PHE A 357 -11.83 1.36 -3.29
CA PHE A 357 -11.57 2.81 -3.23
C PHE A 357 -12.08 3.57 -4.46
N THR A 358 -11.74 3.07 -5.66
CA THR A 358 -12.05 3.72 -6.95
C THR A 358 -13.55 3.73 -7.28
N VAL A 359 -14.36 2.99 -6.53
CA VAL A 359 -15.82 2.99 -6.65
C VAL A 359 -16.46 3.77 -5.50
N ARG A 360 -16.17 3.40 -4.25
CA ARG A 360 -16.83 3.99 -3.08
C ARG A 360 -16.55 5.48 -2.93
N ALA A 361 -15.34 5.94 -3.29
CA ALA A 361 -14.94 7.32 -3.09
C ALA A 361 -15.55 8.27 -4.14
N VAL A 362 -15.81 7.78 -5.36
CA VAL A 362 -16.29 8.61 -6.48
C VAL A 362 -17.62 9.29 -6.15
N ARG A 363 -18.56 8.57 -5.54
CA ARG A 363 -19.88 9.13 -5.22
C ARG A 363 -19.80 10.30 -4.26
N PHE A 364 -18.97 10.20 -3.22
CA PHE A 364 -18.78 11.28 -2.26
C PHE A 364 -17.96 12.43 -2.86
N TRP A 365 -16.95 12.13 -3.67
CA TRP A 365 -16.19 13.14 -4.40
C TRP A 365 -17.12 14.01 -5.25
N ASN A 366 -18.00 13.38 -6.02
CA ASN A 366 -18.96 14.04 -6.90
C ASN A 366 -20.02 14.87 -6.15
N SER A 367 -20.23 14.65 -4.85
CA SER A 367 -21.15 15.43 -4.01
C SER A 367 -20.48 16.59 -3.28
N LEU A 368 -19.15 16.71 -3.33
CA LEU A 368 -18.45 17.80 -2.67
C LEU A 368 -18.79 19.15 -3.32
N PRO A 369 -18.86 20.24 -2.53
CA PRO A 369 -19.01 21.58 -3.08
C PRO A 369 -17.85 21.96 -4.00
N GLU A 370 -18.14 22.75 -5.04
CA GLU A 370 -17.14 23.22 -5.99
C GLU A 370 -15.98 23.96 -5.31
N SER A 371 -16.29 24.80 -4.31
CA SER A 371 -15.28 25.54 -3.54
C SER A 371 -14.29 24.63 -2.79
N VAL A 372 -14.70 23.42 -2.42
CA VAL A 372 -13.83 22.42 -1.80
C VAL A 372 -12.98 21.74 -2.86
N VAL A 373 -13.62 21.25 -3.94
CA VAL A 373 -12.97 20.46 -4.99
C VAL A 373 -11.96 21.27 -5.79
N LEU A 374 -12.24 22.56 -6.03
CA LEU A 374 -11.36 23.46 -6.77
C LEU A 374 -10.25 24.09 -5.93
N ALA A 375 -10.09 23.71 -4.66
CA ALA A 375 -9.02 24.25 -3.82
C ALA A 375 -7.63 24.05 -4.43
N ASP A 376 -6.84 25.12 -4.52
CA ASP A 376 -5.52 25.11 -5.19
C ASP A 376 -4.44 24.35 -4.41
N THR A 377 -4.62 24.20 -3.10
CA THR A 377 -3.67 23.52 -2.24
C THR A 377 -4.34 22.42 -1.43
N LEU A 378 -3.56 21.38 -1.12
CA LEU A 378 -4.02 20.31 -0.23
C LEU A 378 -4.43 20.84 1.16
N TYR A 379 -3.82 21.93 1.62
CA TYR A 379 -4.18 22.57 2.88
C TYR A 379 -5.60 23.17 2.82
N ASN A 380 -5.87 23.97 1.78
CA ASN A 380 -7.19 24.58 1.57
C ASN A 380 -8.26 23.52 1.34
N PHE A 381 -7.95 22.47 0.57
CA PHE A 381 -8.83 21.31 0.40
C PHE A 381 -9.19 20.67 1.74
N LYS A 382 -8.20 20.36 2.59
CA LYS A 382 -8.44 19.78 3.92
C LYS A 382 -9.31 20.66 4.79
N LYS A 383 -9.06 21.98 4.81
CA LYS A 383 -9.84 22.94 5.60
C LYS A 383 -11.29 23.01 5.12
N GLY A 384 -11.51 23.12 3.82
CA GLY A 384 -12.84 23.13 3.21
C GLY A 384 -13.60 21.83 3.45
N LEU A 385 -12.91 20.68 3.30
CA LEU A 385 -13.47 19.37 3.58
C LEU A 385 -13.85 19.20 5.05
N ASP A 386 -13.00 19.63 5.99
CA ASP A 386 -13.30 19.55 7.42
C ASP A 386 -14.51 20.41 7.80
N GLY A 387 -14.66 21.59 7.18
CA GLY A 387 -15.84 22.44 7.32
C GLY A 387 -17.11 21.76 6.78
N PHE A 388 -17.06 21.23 5.56
CA PHE A 388 -18.19 20.50 4.94
C PHE A 388 -18.60 19.28 5.76
N LEU A 389 -17.63 18.50 6.21
CA LEU A 389 -17.87 17.34 7.06
C LEU A 389 -18.44 17.74 8.43
N ALA A 390 -18.18 18.94 8.95
CA ALA A 390 -18.73 19.42 10.20
C ALA A 390 -20.18 19.95 10.05
N SER A 391 -20.51 20.59 8.92
CA SER A 391 -21.86 21.12 8.64
C SER A 391 -22.87 20.05 8.27
N GLU A 392 -22.43 19.02 7.56
CA GLU A 392 -23.24 17.83 7.35
C GLU A 392 -23.26 17.05 8.67
N GLY A 393 -24.31 17.22 9.47
CA GLY A 393 -24.61 16.29 10.56
C GLY A 393 -24.91 14.93 9.93
N ILE A 394 -23.89 14.11 9.65
CA ILE A 394 -24.08 12.90 8.84
C ILE A 394 -24.85 11.86 9.66
N GLN A 395 -26.18 11.87 9.48
CA GLN A 395 -27.00 10.67 9.49
C GLN A 395 -26.32 9.63 8.58
N GLY A 396 -26.09 8.45 9.14
CA GLY A 396 -25.26 7.40 8.55
C GLY A 396 -25.54 7.14 7.07
N TYR A 397 -24.45 7.02 6.31
CA TYR A 397 -24.45 6.35 5.02
C TYR A 397 -24.96 4.91 5.22
N GLY A 398 -26.21 4.68 4.85
CA GLY A 398 -26.89 3.41 5.05
C GLY A 398 -28.38 3.46 4.74
N ARG A 399 -28.72 3.74 3.49
CA ARG A 399 -29.79 3.01 2.79
C ARG A 399 -29.21 2.45 1.50
#